data_AF-A0A1B6FW07-F1
#
_entry.id   AF-A0A1B6FW07-F1
#
_cell.length_a   1.000
_cell.length_b   1.000
_cell.length_c   1.000
_cell.angle_alpha   90.00
_cell.angle_beta   90.00
_cell.angle_gamma   90.00
#
_symmetry.space_group_name_H-M   'P 1'
#
loop_
_entity.id
_entity.type
_entity.pdbx_description
1 polymer ?
#
loop_
_entity_poly.entity_id
_entity_poly.type
_entity_poly.pdbx_seq_one_letter_code
_entity_poly.pdbx_strand_id
1 'polypeptide(L)'
;QLKSLLSIKNWDTVYKAEDAESAYNIFEGVLRTALDISCPQKKNKNKTKSKPIHYYDQESAEIKAAYLRALETYETTGRAQDKEYMVNIKKMYDKKLRTLQQNANTQKIMTSDNKSKTVWDIIHSETQAKQLSKTCPKLNIDNAVVDNPIQVAEQLNIFFTQMAEVTLQQNKQQPLNNRLEEDLNLLNRPLVQLFDLTPTTWEEVSQVIHNLKNKSSSGIDEYSAKV
;
A
#
# COMPACT_ATOMS: atom_id res chain seq x y z
N GLN A 1 28.68 -25.35 -16.80
CA GLN A 1 29.15 -26.51 -16.03
C GLN A 1 28.46 -27.81 -16.41
N LEU A 2 27.12 -27.91 -16.36
CA LEU A 2 26.42 -29.12 -16.83
C LEU A 2 26.70 -29.45 -18.31
N LYS A 3 26.56 -28.44 -19.18
CA LYS A 3 26.80 -28.60 -20.64
C LYS A 3 28.21 -29.10 -20.97
N SER A 4 29.23 -28.63 -20.25
CA SER A 4 30.62 -29.07 -20.45
C SER A 4 30.86 -30.48 -19.92
N LEU A 5 30.22 -30.87 -18.82
CA LEU A 5 30.28 -32.24 -18.30
C LEU A 5 29.65 -33.24 -19.27
N LEU A 6 28.52 -32.89 -19.89
CA LEU A 6 27.85 -33.73 -20.87
C LEU A 6 28.59 -33.82 -22.21
N SER A 7 29.32 -32.77 -22.61
CA SER A 7 30.08 -32.80 -23.88
C SER A 7 31.35 -33.65 -23.81
N ILE A 8 31.89 -33.88 -22.61
CA ILE A 8 33.11 -34.69 -22.40
C ILE A 8 32.76 -36.18 -22.25
N LYS A 9 31.52 -36.51 -21.90
CA LYS A 9 31.10 -37.90 -21.71
C LYS A 9 31.07 -38.65 -23.03
N ASN A 10 31.55 -39.89 -22.98
CA ASN A 10 31.47 -40.82 -24.10
C ASN A 10 30.05 -41.40 -24.18
N TRP A 11 29.38 -41.18 -25.31
CA TRP A 11 28.01 -41.63 -25.57
C TRP A 11 27.94 -42.93 -26.38
N ASP A 12 29.08 -43.49 -26.82
CA ASP A 12 29.12 -44.75 -27.56
C ASP A 12 28.48 -45.90 -26.77
N THR A 13 28.53 -45.85 -25.44
CA THR A 13 27.91 -46.86 -24.57
C THR A 13 26.39 -46.81 -24.61
N VAL A 14 25.79 -45.65 -24.93
CA VAL A 14 24.34 -45.50 -25.13
C VAL A 14 23.97 -45.93 -26.55
N TYR A 15 24.79 -45.58 -27.55
CA TYR A 15 24.54 -45.95 -28.94
C TYR A 15 24.80 -47.42 -29.27
N LYS A 16 25.66 -48.11 -28.51
CA LYS A 16 26.02 -49.53 -28.68
C LYS A 16 25.30 -50.46 -27.71
N ALA A 17 24.32 -49.97 -26.95
CA ALA A 17 23.53 -50.81 -26.06
C ALA A 17 22.67 -51.80 -26.88
N GLU A 18 22.53 -53.03 -26.38
CA GLU A 18 21.78 -54.10 -27.06
C GLU A 18 20.26 -53.85 -27.09
N ASP A 19 19.74 -53.16 -26.08
CA ASP A 19 18.32 -52.87 -25.93
C ASP A 19 18.07 -51.41 -25.49
N ALA A 20 16.86 -50.93 -25.80
CA ALA A 20 16.47 -49.54 -25.56
C ALA A 20 16.42 -49.18 -24.05
N GLU A 21 16.14 -50.15 -23.19
CA GLU A 21 16.02 -49.94 -21.75
C GLU A 21 17.40 -49.82 -21.10
N SER A 22 18.35 -50.65 -21.51
CA SER A 22 19.77 -50.50 -21.16
C SER A 22 20.33 -49.17 -21.64
N ALA A 23 20.03 -48.76 -22.88
CA ALA A 23 20.45 -47.45 -23.41
C ALA A 23 19.91 -46.30 -22.55
N TYR A 24 18.64 -46.35 -22.18
CA TYR A 24 17.98 -45.36 -21.32
C TYR A 24 18.61 -45.29 -19.93
N ASN A 25 18.82 -46.45 -19.28
CA ASN A 25 19.39 -46.53 -17.94
C ASN A 25 20.83 -45.97 -17.88
N ILE A 26 21.64 -46.23 -18.91
CA ILE A 26 22.99 -45.68 -19.03
C ILE A 26 22.92 -44.15 -19.20
N PHE A 27 22.04 -43.66 -20.09
CA PHE A 27 21.85 -42.22 -20.30
C PHE A 27 21.39 -41.51 -19.02
N GLU A 28 20.36 -42.05 -18.36
CA GLU A 28 19.79 -41.50 -17.12
C GLU A 28 20.84 -41.44 -16.01
N GLY A 29 21.63 -42.51 -15.83
CA GLY A 29 22.71 -42.55 -14.86
C GLY A 29 23.77 -41.47 -15.10
N VAL A 30 24.19 -41.28 -16.36
CA VAL A 30 25.16 -40.25 -16.73
C VAL A 30 24.60 -38.84 -16.51
N LEU A 31 23.35 -38.61 -16.91
CA LEU A 31 22.67 -37.32 -16.76
C LEU A 31 22.50 -36.96 -15.28
N ARG A 32 22.03 -37.90 -14.46
CA ARG A 32 21.83 -37.71 -13.03
C ARG A 32 23.15 -37.41 -12.32
N THR A 33 24.21 -38.12 -12.66
CA THR A 33 25.56 -37.84 -12.11
C THR A 33 26.04 -36.44 -12.48
N ALA A 34 25.84 -36.02 -13.74
CA ALA A 34 26.22 -34.68 -14.18
C ALA A 34 25.40 -33.58 -13.51
N LEU A 35 24.11 -33.83 -13.23
CA LEU A 35 23.23 -32.95 -12.49
C LEU A 35 23.67 -32.82 -11.03
N ASP A 36 23.98 -33.92 -10.33
CA ASP A 36 24.43 -33.87 -8.94
C ASP A 36 25.75 -33.09 -8.78
N ILE A 37 26.68 -33.22 -9.74
CA ILE A 37 27.96 -32.49 -9.74
C ILE A 37 27.75 -30.99 -10.02
N SER A 38 26.88 -30.65 -10.98
CA SER A 38 26.70 -29.27 -11.43
C SER A 38 25.68 -28.48 -10.60
N CYS A 39 24.77 -29.16 -9.93
CA CYS A 39 23.67 -28.60 -9.14
C CYS A 39 23.65 -29.20 -7.73
N PRO A 40 24.67 -28.92 -6.89
CA PRO A 40 24.72 -29.45 -5.53
C PRO A 40 23.48 -29.04 -4.74
N GLN A 41 22.86 -30.01 -4.07
CA GLN A 41 21.65 -29.77 -3.28
C GLN A 41 21.92 -28.75 -2.18
N LYS A 42 21.34 -27.55 -2.32
CA LYS A 42 21.33 -26.54 -1.26
C LYS A 42 20.15 -26.78 -0.34
N LYS A 43 20.43 -27.08 0.92
CA LYS A 43 19.42 -27.05 1.99
C LYS A 43 19.02 -25.59 2.23
N ASN A 44 17.99 -25.14 1.53
CA ASN A 44 17.36 -23.88 1.87
C ASN A 44 16.66 -24.07 3.22
N LYS A 45 17.16 -23.38 4.25
CA LYS A 45 16.34 -23.14 5.44
C LYS A 45 15.19 -22.29 4.95
N ASN A 46 14.04 -22.90 4.69
CA ASN A 46 12.80 -22.19 4.57
C ASN A 46 12.65 -21.44 5.90
N LYS A 47 13.04 -20.16 5.92
CA LYS A 47 12.51 -19.24 6.91
C LYS A 47 11.03 -19.23 6.58
N THR A 48 10.27 -20.13 7.19
CA THR A 48 8.85 -19.93 7.34
C THR A 48 8.78 -18.60 8.06
N LYS A 49 8.57 -17.52 7.30
CA LYS A 49 8.02 -16.32 7.88
C LYS A 49 6.80 -16.86 8.57
N SER A 50 6.83 -16.93 9.90
CA SER A 50 5.64 -17.19 10.68
C SER A 50 4.66 -16.19 10.12
N LYS A 51 3.70 -16.68 9.33
CA LYS A 51 2.62 -15.81 8.87
C LYS A 51 2.06 -15.22 10.17
N PRO A 52 1.62 -13.96 10.23
CA PRO A 52 0.89 -13.52 11.41
C PRO A 52 -0.33 -14.46 11.54
N ILE A 53 -0.24 -15.48 12.42
CA ILE A 53 -1.26 -16.51 12.67
C ILE A 53 -2.38 -15.89 13.51
N HIS A 54 -2.76 -14.64 13.26
CA HIS A 54 -3.68 -13.93 14.15
C HIS A 54 -5.10 -13.84 13.62
N TYR A 55 -5.34 -14.21 12.36
CA TYR A 55 -6.62 -13.96 11.68
C TYR A 55 -7.10 -15.17 10.85
N TYR A 56 -7.05 -16.37 11.43
CA TYR A 56 -7.52 -17.60 10.78
C TYR A 56 -8.28 -18.48 11.79
N ASP A 57 -9.59 -18.63 11.58
CA ASP A 57 -10.46 -19.53 12.34
C ASP A 57 -10.97 -20.69 11.47
N GLN A 58 -11.62 -21.68 12.09
CA GLN A 58 -12.14 -22.86 11.41
C GLN A 58 -13.13 -22.49 10.28
N GLU A 59 -14.01 -21.52 10.53
CA GLU A 59 -14.97 -21.04 9.54
C GLU A 59 -14.27 -20.40 8.33
N SER A 60 -13.23 -19.60 8.54
CA SER A 60 -12.43 -19.03 7.44
C SER A 60 -11.70 -20.11 6.65
N ALA A 61 -11.31 -21.23 7.27
CA ALA A 61 -10.73 -22.37 6.61
C ALA A 61 -11.74 -23.07 5.69
N GLU A 62 -12.97 -23.24 6.16
CA GLU A 62 -14.07 -23.84 5.41
C GLU A 62 -14.47 -22.97 4.21
N ILE A 63 -14.61 -21.65 4.40
CA ILE A 63 -14.91 -20.72 3.31
C ILE A 63 -13.76 -20.70 2.30
N LYS A 64 -12.50 -20.76 2.75
CA LYS A 64 -11.35 -20.89 1.85
C LYS A 64 -11.39 -22.18 1.03
N ALA A 65 -11.71 -23.30 1.66
CA ALA A 65 -11.85 -24.58 0.97
C ALA A 65 -13.01 -24.54 -0.05
N ALA A 66 -14.12 -23.88 0.29
CA ALA A 66 -15.23 -23.63 -0.64
C ALA A 66 -14.80 -22.74 -1.81
N TYR A 67 -14.02 -21.68 -1.56
CA TYR A 67 -13.48 -20.82 -2.62
C TYR A 67 -12.59 -21.60 -3.59
N LEU A 68 -11.69 -22.43 -3.06
CA LEU A 68 -10.78 -23.24 -3.89
C LEU A 68 -11.56 -24.24 -4.76
N ARG A 69 -12.58 -24.91 -4.21
CA ARG A 69 -13.48 -25.76 -5.01
C ARG A 69 -14.21 -24.98 -6.09
N ALA A 70 -14.74 -23.80 -5.76
CA ALA A 70 -15.42 -22.95 -6.74
C ALA A 70 -14.48 -22.45 -7.85
N LEU A 71 -13.23 -22.17 -7.51
CA LEU A 71 -12.19 -21.78 -8.47
C LEU A 71 -11.87 -22.94 -9.43
N GLU A 72 -11.63 -24.13 -8.92
CA GLU A 72 -11.37 -25.33 -9.72
C GLU A 72 -12.54 -25.65 -10.66
N THR A 73 -13.78 -25.55 -10.17
CA THR A 73 -14.98 -25.69 -11.01
C THR A 73 -14.98 -24.67 -12.14
N TYR A 74 -14.75 -23.38 -11.85
CA TYR A 74 -14.72 -22.34 -12.87
C TYR A 74 -13.59 -22.54 -13.89
N GLU A 75 -12.41 -22.94 -13.44
CA GLU A 75 -11.27 -23.24 -14.33
C GLU A 75 -11.57 -24.43 -15.26
N THR A 76 -12.36 -25.40 -14.78
CA THR A 76 -12.78 -26.57 -15.57
C THR A 76 -13.91 -26.24 -16.54
N THR A 77 -14.92 -25.48 -16.12
CA THR A 77 -16.15 -25.26 -16.91
C THR A 77 -16.11 -24.00 -17.77
N GLY A 78 -15.39 -22.96 -17.35
CA GLY A 78 -15.34 -21.64 -18.00
C GLY A 78 -16.66 -20.86 -18.00
N ARG A 79 -17.70 -21.32 -17.30
CA ARG A 79 -19.06 -20.73 -17.38
C ARG A 79 -19.17 -19.44 -16.57
N ALA A 80 -20.02 -18.52 -17.04
CA ALA A 80 -20.26 -17.24 -16.36
C ALA A 80 -20.91 -17.41 -14.97
N GLN A 81 -21.78 -18.40 -14.80
CA GLN A 81 -22.42 -18.71 -13.51
C GLN A 81 -21.40 -19.18 -12.47
N ASP A 82 -20.48 -20.06 -12.87
CA ASP A 82 -19.42 -20.58 -11.98
C ASP A 82 -18.44 -19.46 -11.59
N LYS A 83 -18.18 -18.52 -12.51
CA LYS A 83 -17.40 -17.31 -12.22
C LYS A 83 -18.08 -16.45 -11.16
N GLU A 84 -19.37 -16.18 -11.30
CA GLU A 84 -20.13 -15.37 -10.35
C GLU A 84 -20.15 -16.01 -8.97
N TYR A 85 -20.38 -17.33 -8.91
CA TYR A 85 -20.33 -18.09 -7.67
C TYR A 85 -18.94 -18.00 -7.01
N MET A 86 -17.87 -18.25 -7.76
CA MET A 86 -16.49 -18.13 -7.26
C MET A 86 -16.19 -16.74 -6.71
N VAL A 87 -16.59 -15.68 -7.42
CA VAL A 87 -16.40 -14.29 -6.99
C VAL A 87 -17.16 -14.02 -5.68
N ASN A 88 -18.37 -14.54 -5.53
CA ASN A 88 -19.15 -14.39 -4.30
C ASN A 88 -18.47 -15.09 -3.11
N ILE A 89 -18.05 -16.35 -3.27
CA ILE A 89 -17.35 -17.08 -2.21
C ILE A 89 -16.03 -16.40 -1.84
N LYS A 90 -15.28 -15.89 -2.83
CA LYS A 90 -14.07 -15.08 -2.58
C LYS A 90 -14.39 -13.83 -1.75
N LYS A 91 -15.47 -13.12 -2.09
CA LYS A 91 -15.91 -11.93 -1.35
C LYS A 91 -16.30 -12.28 0.09
N MET A 92 -16.97 -13.41 0.32
CA MET A 92 -17.28 -13.90 1.67
C MET A 92 -16.00 -14.18 2.47
N TYR A 93 -15.02 -14.85 1.85
CA TYR A 93 -13.72 -15.11 2.47
C TYR A 93 -12.99 -13.82 2.85
N ASP A 94 -12.85 -12.89 1.89
CA ASP A 94 -12.19 -11.60 2.10
C ASP A 94 -12.88 -10.79 3.21
N LYS A 95 -14.22 -10.84 3.29
CA LYS A 95 -14.99 -10.20 4.38
C LYS A 95 -14.71 -10.85 5.73
N LYS A 96 -14.72 -12.19 5.81
CA LYS A 96 -14.46 -12.94 7.04
C LYS A 96 -13.06 -12.62 7.59
N LEU A 97 -12.04 -12.58 6.74
CA LEU A 97 -10.68 -12.21 7.17
C LEU A 97 -10.61 -10.80 7.75
N ARG A 98 -11.29 -9.82 7.13
CA ARG A 98 -11.36 -8.45 7.67
C ARG A 98 -12.03 -8.41 9.04
N THR A 99 -13.13 -9.14 9.22
CA THR A 99 -13.81 -9.23 10.52
C THR A 99 -12.92 -9.85 11.58
N LEU A 100 -12.20 -10.95 11.26
CA LEU A 100 -11.25 -11.55 12.19
C LEU A 100 -10.12 -10.59 12.56
N GLN A 101 -9.60 -9.85 11.59
CA GLN A 101 -8.58 -8.82 11.82
C GLN A 101 -9.07 -7.72 12.76
N GLN A 102 -10.26 -7.19 12.49
CA GLN A 102 -10.90 -6.19 13.34
C GLN A 102 -11.10 -6.72 14.77
N ASN A 103 -11.64 -7.93 14.91
CA ASN A 103 -11.91 -8.53 16.21
C ASN A 103 -10.63 -8.72 17.03
N ALA A 104 -9.59 -9.30 16.44
CA ALA A 104 -8.33 -9.50 17.15
C ALA A 104 -7.63 -8.18 17.49
N ASN A 105 -7.71 -7.16 16.62
CA ASN A 105 -7.20 -5.82 16.93
C ASN A 105 -8.00 -5.17 18.08
N THR A 106 -9.32 -5.27 18.06
CA THR A 106 -10.20 -4.79 19.15
C THR A 106 -9.85 -5.47 20.47
N GLN A 107 -9.72 -6.80 20.48
CA GLN A 107 -9.33 -7.54 21.68
C GLN A 107 -7.97 -7.09 22.19
N LYS A 108 -6.96 -6.95 21.31
CA LYS A 108 -5.62 -6.47 21.67
C LYS A 108 -5.65 -5.06 22.28
N ILE A 109 -6.48 -4.15 21.76
CA ILE A 109 -6.63 -2.80 22.31
C ILE A 109 -7.28 -2.88 23.70
N MET A 110 -8.36 -3.65 23.84
CA MET A 110 -9.14 -3.74 25.08
C MET A 110 -8.35 -4.38 26.23
N THR A 111 -7.50 -5.37 25.94
CA THR A 111 -6.68 -6.06 26.95
C THR A 111 -5.37 -5.35 27.27
N SER A 112 -5.01 -4.28 26.55
CA SER A 112 -3.74 -3.58 26.77
C SER A 112 -3.83 -2.53 27.88
N ASP A 113 -2.75 -2.43 28.67
CA ASP A 113 -2.62 -1.43 29.74
C ASP A 113 -2.61 0.01 29.18
N ASN A 114 -1.98 0.22 28.01
CA ASN A 114 -1.94 1.51 27.32
C ASN A 114 -2.63 1.44 25.96
N LYS A 115 -3.94 1.71 25.96
CA LYS A 115 -4.80 1.64 24.77
C LYS A 115 -4.33 2.55 23.65
N SER A 116 -3.97 3.81 23.96
CA SER A 116 -3.55 4.79 22.95
C SER A 116 -2.26 4.37 22.26
N LYS A 117 -1.28 3.85 23.02
CA LYS A 117 -0.04 3.32 22.45
C LYS A 117 -0.30 2.08 21.60
N THR A 118 -1.14 1.15 22.07
CA THR A 118 -1.50 -0.05 21.31
C THR A 118 -2.22 0.28 20.00
N VAL A 119 -3.14 1.24 20.00
CA VAL A 119 -3.79 1.75 18.79
C VAL A 119 -2.75 2.33 17.83
N TRP A 120 -1.82 3.14 18.35
CA TRP A 120 -0.77 3.74 17.54
C TRP A 120 0.17 2.69 16.95
N ASP A 121 0.55 1.68 17.71
CA ASP A 121 1.36 0.55 17.25
C ASP A 121 0.65 -0.25 16.15
N ILE A 122 -0.67 -0.47 16.28
CA ILE A 122 -1.48 -1.12 15.22
C ILE A 122 -1.47 -0.27 13.96
N ILE A 123 -1.80 1.02 14.04
CA ILE A 123 -1.77 1.95 12.89
C ILE A 123 -0.38 1.95 12.25
N HIS A 124 0.66 2.06 13.06
CA HIS A 124 2.03 2.07 12.59
C HIS A 124 2.42 0.78 11.87
N SER A 125 1.99 -0.37 12.38
CA SER A 125 2.25 -1.68 11.76
C SER A 125 1.57 -1.85 10.40
N GLU A 126 0.39 -1.25 10.19
CA GLU A 126 -0.36 -1.29 8.94
C GLU A 126 0.11 -0.22 7.94
N THR A 127 0.62 0.92 8.43
CA THR A 127 1.05 2.07 7.61
C THR A 127 2.52 2.07 7.24
N GLN A 128 3.38 1.34 7.95
CA GLN A 128 4.76 1.12 7.50
C GLN A 128 4.75 0.30 6.20
N ALA A 129 4.74 1.01 5.06
CA ALA A 129 5.19 0.45 3.80
C ALA A 129 6.54 -0.21 4.05
N LYS A 130 6.65 -1.52 3.74
CA LYS A 130 7.87 -2.35 3.87
C LYS A 130 9.11 -1.48 3.70
N GLN A 131 9.73 -1.08 4.82
CA GLN A 131 10.85 -0.15 4.93
C GLN A 131 11.47 0.21 3.57
N LEU A 132 10.96 1.29 2.93
CA LEU A 132 11.75 1.92 1.88
C LEU A 132 13.08 2.31 2.52
N SER A 133 14.18 2.08 1.80
CA SER A 133 15.54 2.20 2.32
C SER A 133 15.68 3.46 3.18
N LYS A 134 16.35 3.33 4.33
CA LYS A 134 16.71 4.41 5.26
C LYS A 134 17.68 5.44 4.66
N THR A 135 17.63 5.65 3.34
CA THR A 135 18.40 6.67 2.65
C THR A 135 17.78 8.02 2.97
N CYS A 136 18.49 8.79 3.77
CA CYS A 136 18.18 10.19 3.98
C CYS A 136 18.23 10.93 2.62
N PRO A 137 17.24 11.77 2.31
CA PRO A 137 17.27 12.57 1.09
C PRO A 137 18.48 13.50 1.09
N LYS A 138 19.19 13.57 -0.04
CA LYS A 138 20.31 14.50 -0.23
C LYS A 138 19.77 15.84 -0.72
N LEU A 139 20.19 16.94 -0.10
CA LEU A 139 19.85 18.29 -0.53
C LEU A 139 21.04 18.93 -1.23
N ASN A 140 20.79 19.66 -2.32
CA ASN A 140 21.80 20.53 -2.92
C ASN A 140 21.58 21.95 -2.40
N ILE A 141 22.52 22.45 -1.62
CA ILE A 141 22.50 23.79 -1.03
C ILE A 141 23.79 24.48 -1.50
N ASP A 142 23.68 25.59 -2.22
CA ASP A 142 24.81 26.39 -2.70
C ASP A 142 25.89 25.58 -3.46
N ASN A 143 25.46 24.68 -4.35
CA ASN A 143 26.30 23.72 -5.10
C ASN A 143 27.03 22.66 -4.24
N ALA A 144 26.70 22.53 -2.96
CA ALA A 144 27.17 21.46 -2.10
C ALA A 144 26.05 20.44 -1.81
N VAL A 145 26.38 19.16 -1.96
CA VAL A 145 25.44 18.06 -1.65
C VAL A 145 25.56 17.73 -0.16
N VAL A 146 24.50 18.00 0.59
CA VAL A 146 24.37 17.65 2.01
C VAL A 146 23.61 16.34 2.11
N ASP A 147 24.20 15.34 2.76
CA ASP A 147 23.61 14.01 2.99
C ASP A 147 23.52 13.62 4.47
N ASN A 148 23.96 14.50 5.37
CA ASN A 148 23.83 14.31 6.81
C ASN A 148 22.38 14.60 7.27
N PRO A 149 21.67 13.64 7.89
CA PRO A 149 20.27 13.80 8.28
C PRO A 149 19.98 14.96 9.22
N ILE A 150 20.91 15.29 10.12
CA ILE A 150 20.74 16.39 11.08
C ILE A 150 20.82 17.71 10.33
N GLN A 151 21.82 17.86 9.46
CA GLN A 151 22.00 19.06 8.66
C GLN A 151 20.85 19.25 7.67
N VAL A 152 20.38 18.17 7.04
CA VAL A 152 19.18 18.21 6.17
C VAL A 152 17.96 18.70 6.94
N ALA A 153 17.71 18.18 8.15
CA ALA A 153 16.59 18.61 8.98
C ALA A 153 16.71 20.08 9.42
N GLU A 154 17.89 20.51 9.85
CA GLU A 154 18.16 21.90 10.22
C GLU A 154 17.93 22.86 9.04
N GLN A 155 18.41 22.50 7.85
CA GLN A 155 18.24 23.33 6.66
C GLN A 155 16.79 23.45 6.23
N LEU A 156 16.02 22.36 6.30
CA LEU A 156 14.58 22.42 6.06
C LEU A 156 13.89 23.30 7.11
N ASN A 157 14.21 23.14 8.40
CA ASN A 157 13.62 23.96 9.45
C ASN A 157 13.91 25.45 9.24
N ILE A 158 15.16 25.80 8.90
CA ILE A 158 15.56 27.18 8.58
C ILE A 158 14.75 27.69 7.39
N PHE A 159 14.69 26.92 6.29
CA PHE A 159 13.93 27.29 5.09
C PHE A 159 12.46 27.55 5.42
N PHE A 160 11.78 26.61 6.09
CA PHE A 160 10.34 26.73 6.35
C PHE A 160 10.01 27.83 7.36
N THR A 161 10.92 28.13 8.29
CA THR A 161 10.73 29.22 9.26
C THR A 161 11.00 30.59 8.64
N GLN A 162 11.97 30.69 7.73
CA GLN A 162 12.42 31.96 7.16
C GLN A 162 11.73 32.32 5.84
N MET A 163 11.08 31.37 5.14
CA MET A 163 10.53 31.61 3.81
C MET A 163 9.54 32.77 3.78
N ALA A 164 8.74 32.95 4.83
CA ALA A 164 7.72 33.99 4.88
C ALA A 164 8.38 35.37 4.90
N GLU A 165 9.43 35.52 5.70
CA GLU A 165 10.17 36.76 5.84
C GLU A 165 11.00 37.07 4.58
N VAL A 166 11.66 36.06 3.99
CA VAL A 166 12.37 36.18 2.72
C VAL A 166 11.43 36.61 1.59
N THR A 167 10.23 36.01 1.51
CA THR A 167 9.23 36.34 0.49
C THR A 167 8.70 37.78 0.66
N LEU A 168 8.50 38.22 1.90
CA LEU A 168 8.08 39.60 2.18
C LEU A 168 9.17 40.62 1.84
N GLN A 169 10.44 40.32 2.12
CA GLN A 169 11.57 41.20 1.79
C GLN A 169 11.78 41.34 0.28
N GLN A 170 11.66 40.24 -0.48
CA GLN A 170 11.75 40.28 -1.95
C GLN A 170 10.64 41.13 -2.58
N ASN A 171 9.43 41.10 -2.03
CA ASN A 171 8.32 41.94 -2.51
C ASN A 171 8.49 43.42 -2.16
N LYS A 172 9.17 43.75 -1.05
CA LYS A 172 9.48 45.14 -0.66
C LYS A 172 10.59 45.79 -1.50
N GLN A 173 11.42 44.98 -2.17
CA GLN A 173 12.54 45.45 -2.98
C GLN A 173 12.17 45.68 -4.46
N GLN A 174 10.93 45.39 -4.88
CA GLN A 174 10.48 45.83 -6.20
C GLN A 174 10.26 47.35 -6.16
N PRO A 175 10.92 48.14 -7.03
CA PRO A 175 10.63 49.56 -7.13
C PRO A 175 9.16 49.71 -7.50
N LEU A 176 8.48 50.59 -6.75
CA LEU A 176 7.07 50.96 -6.87
C LEU A 176 6.79 51.69 -8.19
N ASN A 177 7.14 51.10 -9.34
CA ASN A 177 7.16 51.83 -10.60
C ASN A 177 6.09 51.41 -11.61
N ASN A 178 5.10 50.62 -11.23
CA ASN A 178 4.00 50.23 -12.13
C ASN A 178 2.62 50.07 -11.45
N ARG A 179 2.37 50.63 -10.26
CA ARG A 179 1.08 50.44 -9.55
C ARG A 179 0.37 51.70 -9.04
N LEU A 180 0.91 52.90 -9.26
CA LEU A 180 0.37 54.13 -8.67
C LEU A 180 -0.69 54.87 -9.51
N GLU A 181 -1.04 54.42 -10.72
CA GLU A 181 -2.05 55.11 -11.54
C GLU A 181 -3.50 54.73 -11.16
N GLU A 182 -3.74 53.62 -10.44
CA GLU A 182 -5.10 53.17 -10.12
C GLU A 182 -5.61 53.59 -8.72
N ASP A 183 -4.74 54.08 -7.83
CA ASP A 183 -5.02 54.13 -6.39
C ASP A 183 -5.47 55.51 -5.85
N LEU A 184 -5.48 56.57 -6.68
CA LEU A 184 -5.89 57.91 -6.23
C LEU A 184 -7.43 58.06 -6.07
N ASN A 185 -8.23 57.10 -6.55
CA ASN A 185 -9.69 57.10 -6.39
C ASN A 185 -10.18 56.45 -5.09
N LEU A 186 -9.30 55.86 -4.26
CA LEU A 186 -9.69 55.13 -3.05
C LEU A 186 -9.65 55.98 -1.76
N LEU A 187 -9.05 57.18 -1.79
CA LEU A 187 -8.89 58.04 -0.61
C LEU A 187 -10.15 58.81 -0.19
N ASN A 188 -11.26 58.68 -0.93
CA ASN A 188 -12.50 59.41 -0.68
C ASN A 188 -13.66 58.53 -0.15
N ARG A 189 -13.40 57.28 0.25
CA ARG A 189 -14.44 56.36 0.75
C ARG A 189 -14.51 56.39 2.29
N PRO A 190 -15.68 56.61 2.92
CA PRO A 190 -15.81 56.53 4.37
C PRO A 190 -15.49 55.11 4.85
N LEU A 191 -14.64 55.03 5.87
CA LEU A 191 -14.05 53.82 6.42
C LEU A 191 -15.01 53.14 7.41
N VAL A 192 -16.19 52.70 6.95
CA VAL A 192 -17.07 51.76 7.68
C VAL A 192 -17.82 50.91 6.65
N GLN A 193 -17.19 49.87 6.10
CA GLN A 193 -17.97 48.76 5.57
C GLN A 193 -18.33 47.87 6.75
N LEU A 194 -19.52 48.11 7.31
CA LEU A 194 -20.14 47.21 8.27
C LEU A 194 -20.30 45.84 7.58
N PHE A 195 -19.76 44.80 8.20
CA PHE A 195 -19.82 43.44 7.67
C PHE A 195 -21.25 42.90 7.88
N ASP A 196 -22.17 43.32 7.02
CA ASP A 196 -23.57 42.89 7.08
C ASP A 196 -23.74 41.60 6.28
N LEU A 197 -23.95 40.50 7.00
CA LEU A 197 -24.41 39.25 6.41
C LEU A 197 -25.92 39.30 6.22
N THR A 198 -26.40 38.88 5.05
CA THR A 198 -27.83 38.75 4.80
C THR A 198 -28.40 37.60 5.63
N PRO A 199 -29.54 37.78 6.33
CA PRO A 199 -30.20 36.69 7.02
C PRO A 199 -30.65 35.62 6.01
N THR A 200 -30.45 34.34 6.35
CA THR A 200 -30.85 33.24 5.47
C THR A 200 -32.37 33.15 5.36
N THR A 201 -32.88 32.70 4.21
CA THR A 201 -34.33 32.50 4.02
C THR A 201 -34.75 31.04 4.20
N TRP A 202 -36.04 30.81 4.44
CA TRP A 202 -36.56 29.45 4.60
C TRP A 202 -36.45 28.66 3.29
N GLU A 203 -36.56 29.33 2.13
CA GLU A 203 -36.39 28.70 0.81
C GLU A 203 -34.97 28.18 0.63
N GLU A 204 -33.95 28.95 1.03
CA GLU A 204 -32.55 28.52 0.98
C GLU A 204 -32.31 27.28 1.85
N VAL A 205 -32.82 27.29 3.08
CA VAL A 205 -32.71 26.16 4.00
C VAL A 205 -33.42 24.93 3.43
N SER A 206 -34.63 25.10 2.91
CA SER A 206 -35.42 24.03 2.28
C SER A 206 -34.71 23.41 1.07
N GLN A 207 -34.17 24.26 0.20
CA GLN A 207 -33.42 23.83 -0.98
C GLN A 207 -32.16 23.05 -0.60
N VAL A 208 -31.42 23.50 0.42
CA VAL A 208 -30.23 22.81 0.93
C VAL A 208 -30.62 21.45 1.50
N ILE A 209 -31.68 21.36 2.31
CA ILE A 209 -32.17 20.10 2.88
C ILE A 209 -32.54 19.10 1.79
N HIS A 210 -33.24 19.52 0.73
CA HIS A 210 -33.58 18.63 -0.39
C HIS A 210 -32.37 18.15 -1.20
N ASN A 211 -31.29 18.93 -1.25
CA ASN A 211 -30.06 18.55 -1.92
C ASN A 211 -29.14 17.65 -1.07
N LEU A 212 -29.45 17.44 0.21
CA LEU A 212 -28.67 16.53 1.05
C LEU A 212 -28.86 15.09 0.57
N LYS A 213 -27.73 14.40 0.35
CA LYS A 213 -27.74 12.99 -0.03
C LYS A 213 -28.24 12.16 1.15
N ASN A 214 -29.25 11.34 0.91
CA ASN A 214 -29.75 10.39 1.89
C ASN A 214 -28.69 9.30 2.16
N LYS A 215 -28.01 9.40 3.32
CA LYS A 215 -26.93 8.51 3.76
C LYS A 215 -27.27 7.96 5.14
N SER A 216 -26.90 6.71 5.39
CA SER A 216 -27.08 6.01 6.66
C SER A 216 -25.97 6.28 7.69
N SER A 217 -25.01 7.14 7.37
CA SER A 217 -23.93 7.52 8.28
C SER A 217 -24.36 8.71 9.12
N SER A 218 -24.28 8.59 10.44
CA SER A 218 -24.57 9.66 11.38
C SER A 218 -23.31 10.39 11.84
N GLY A 219 -23.48 11.64 12.28
CA GLY A 219 -22.44 12.42 12.96
C GLY A 219 -22.29 12.02 14.42
N ILE A 220 -21.66 12.90 15.21
CA ILE A 220 -21.47 12.69 16.66
C ILE A 220 -22.79 12.72 17.46
N ASP A 221 -23.85 13.24 16.85
CA ASP A 221 -25.22 13.31 17.37
C ASP A 221 -26.04 12.04 17.06
N GLU A 222 -25.46 11.07 16.35
CA GLU A 222 -26.07 9.79 15.96
C GLU A 222 -27.33 9.90 15.07
N TYR A 223 -27.74 11.09 14.64
CA TYR A 223 -28.80 11.28 13.66
C TYR A 223 -28.28 11.12 12.23
N SER A 224 -29.02 10.35 11.42
CA SER A 224 -28.69 10.09 10.02
C SER A 224 -29.73 10.76 9.11
N ALA A 225 -29.30 11.21 7.93
CA ALA A 225 -30.18 11.80 6.91
C ALA A 225 -31.15 10.77 6.27
N LYS A 226 -31.00 9.49 6.62
CA LYS A 226 -31.90 8.40 6.25
C LYS A 226 -33.03 8.25 7.26
N VAL A 227 -34.22 8.69 6.85
CA VAL A 227 -35.51 8.34 7.46
C VAL A 227 -35.89 6.92 7.06
#